data_AF-A0A0D2Q9F2-F1
#
_entry.id   AF-A0A0D2Q9F2-F1
#
_cell.length_a   1.000
_cell.length_b   1.000
_cell.length_c   1.000
_cell.angle_alpha   90.00
_cell.angle_beta   90.00
_cell.angle_gamma   90.00
#
_symmetry.space_group_name_H-M   'P 1'
#
loop_
_entity.id
_entity.type
_entity.pdbx_description
1 polymer ?
#
loop_
_entity_poly.entity_id
_entity_poly.type
_entity_poly.pdbx_seq_one_letter_code
_entity_poly.pdbx_strand_id
1 'polypeptide(L)'
;MAWKEQKRLYYPKITALDLNIEEKPVFQNKYNANTIYEWNIDGMSKYNMLSLLQQMKMVSNVYKIQNQNRLISDHAIANLLVAGFTGRNFKINKKDDQDRIILDEQGREIQDAVATLIFSISKHFIGDPSHLKDRNSKLLSNLKCKKLTDFKWYKDVFMTRVMQRFDNQQPFWKEKFLAGLPTLLGEKVRNQIRENYKGIIPYEKLTYGELISFTQKEGLKICQDIKLQKQLKKERYQCRKELGSFCHQFDIRNEPSASNHVTL
;
A
#
# COMPACT_ATOMS: atom_id res chain seq x y z
N MET A 1 -29.90 -3.45 25.05
CA MET A 1 -29.67 -3.46 23.58
C MET A 1 -28.32 -2.84 23.29
N ALA A 2 -27.33 -3.66 22.94
CA ALA A 2 -25.96 -3.20 22.68
C ALA A 2 -25.90 -2.58 21.28
N TRP A 3 -25.56 -1.30 21.22
CA TRP A 3 -25.29 -0.60 19.96
C TRP A 3 -24.03 -1.19 19.33
N LYS A 4 -24.18 -1.90 18.20
CA LYS A 4 -23.04 -2.27 17.34
C LYS A 4 -22.69 -1.07 16.47
N GLU A 5 -21.50 -0.52 16.66
CA GLU A 5 -20.93 0.45 15.73
C GLU A 5 -20.86 -0.13 14.32
N GLN A 6 -21.46 0.57 13.37
CA GLN A 6 -21.46 0.21 11.96
C GLN A 6 -20.11 0.61 11.34
N LYS A 7 -19.21 -0.35 11.13
CA LYS A 7 -17.93 -0.13 10.44
C LYS A 7 -18.18 0.28 8.98
N ARG A 8 -17.90 1.54 8.63
CA ARG A 8 -17.94 2.04 7.25
C ARG A 8 -16.70 1.55 6.50
N LEU A 9 -16.91 0.83 5.39
CA LEU A 9 -15.85 0.36 4.50
C LEU A 9 -15.34 1.50 3.59
N TYR A 10 -14.02 1.70 3.51
CA TYR A 10 -13.42 2.81 2.73
C TYR A 10 -13.41 2.55 1.21
N TYR A 11 -13.48 1.29 0.76
CA TYR A 11 -13.59 0.93 -0.66
C TYR A 11 -14.75 -0.06 -0.91
N PRO A 12 -15.48 0.06 -2.04
CA PRO A 12 -16.56 -0.86 -2.40
C PRO A 12 -16.07 -2.25 -2.86
N LYS A 13 -14.75 -2.50 -2.92
CA LYS A 13 -14.16 -3.75 -3.42
C LYS A 13 -13.71 -4.62 -2.25
N ILE A 14 -14.13 -5.89 -2.24
CA ILE A 14 -13.71 -6.88 -1.25
C ILE A 14 -12.18 -7.05 -1.34
N THR A 15 -11.48 -6.55 -0.33
CA THR A 15 -10.07 -6.80 -0.10
C THR A 15 -9.95 -7.65 1.17
N ALA A 16 -8.81 -8.33 1.37
CA ALA A 16 -8.51 -9.02 2.63
C ALA A 16 -8.89 -8.13 3.84
N LEU A 17 -9.55 -8.73 4.84
CA LEU A 17 -10.20 -8.05 5.96
C LEU A 17 -9.32 -6.94 6.59
N ASP A 18 -8.00 -7.16 6.62
CA ASP A 18 -6.97 -6.29 7.19
C ASP A 18 -6.82 -4.91 6.52
N LEU A 19 -7.34 -4.70 5.30
CA LEU A 19 -7.23 -3.40 4.58
C LEU A 19 -8.50 -2.55 4.64
N ASN A 20 -9.60 -3.09 5.17
CA ASN A 20 -10.92 -2.46 5.16
C ASN A 20 -11.31 -1.84 6.51
N ILE A 21 -10.49 -2.00 7.54
CA ILE A 21 -10.66 -1.42 8.86
C ILE A 21 -9.70 -0.24 8.97
N GLU A 22 -10.19 0.93 9.40
CA GLU A 22 -9.32 2.04 9.78
C GLU A 22 -8.55 1.63 11.05
N GLU A 23 -7.40 1.00 10.88
CA GLU A 23 -6.45 0.79 11.95
C GLU A 23 -5.27 1.71 11.66
N LYS A 24 -5.32 2.92 12.25
CA LYS A 24 -4.16 3.80 12.29
C LYS A 24 -3.05 3.02 12.99
N PRO A 25 -1.90 2.75 12.34
CA PRO A 25 -0.76 2.29 13.09
C PRO A 25 -0.41 3.43 14.05
N VAL A 26 -0.55 3.19 15.36
CA VAL A 26 -0.13 4.14 16.39
C VAL A 26 1.39 4.15 16.36
N PHE A 27 1.96 4.92 15.43
CA PHE A 27 3.40 5.18 15.40
C PHE A 27 3.68 6.25 16.44
N GLN A 28 4.29 5.83 17.55
CA GLN A 28 4.91 6.77 18.45
C GLN A 28 6.25 7.20 17.82
N ASN A 29 6.35 8.47 17.43
CA ASN A 29 7.50 8.99 16.68
C ASN A 29 8.73 9.28 17.56
N LYS A 30 8.62 9.13 18.88
CA LYS A 30 9.68 9.39 19.85
C LYS A 30 9.64 8.36 20.96
N TYR A 31 10.79 7.74 21.23
CA TYR A 31 10.97 6.78 22.31
C TYR A 31 12.02 7.30 23.30
N ASN A 32 11.85 6.98 24.58
CA ASN A 32 12.72 7.36 25.70
C ASN A 32 13.19 6.10 26.42
N ALA A 33 14.47 6.03 26.79
CA ALA A 33 15.02 4.89 27.50
C ALA A 33 14.51 4.71 28.94
N ASN A 34 13.89 5.73 29.53
CA ASN A 34 13.41 5.69 30.92
C ASN A 34 11.93 5.27 31.06
N THR A 35 11.25 4.99 29.96
CA THR A 35 9.82 4.64 29.95
C THR A 35 9.64 3.17 29.59
N ILE A 36 8.83 2.43 30.35
CA ILE A 36 8.39 1.09 29.96
C ILE A 36 7.17 1.25 29.03
N TYR A 37 7.27 0.71 27.82
CA TYR A 37 6.20 0.77 26.82
C TYR A 37 5.27 -0.43 26.94
N GLU A 38 3.97 -0.20 26.77
CA GLU A 38 2.96 -1.26 26.82
C GLU A 38 2.72 -1.88 25.43
N TRP A 39 2.61 -3.22 25.40
CA TRP A 39 2.41 -4.00 24.19
C TRP A 39 1.12 -4.83 24.32
N ASN A 40 0.08 -4.44 23.59
CA ASN A 40 -1.13 -5.23 23.47
C ASN A 40 -1.16 -5.93 22.10
N ILE A 41 -1.24 -7.27 22.08
CA ILE A 41 -1.35 -8.06 20.84
C ILE A 41 -2.81 -8.50 20.59
N ASP A 42 -3.69 -8.41 21.59
CA ASP A 42 -5.02 -8.99 21.51
C ASP A 42 -5.89 -8.32 20.44
N GLY A 43 -6.46 -9.14 19.55
CA GLY A 43 -7.34 -8.68 18.47
C GLY A 43 -6.64 -7.95 17.32
N MET A 44 -5.31 -7.87 17.31
CA MET A 44 -4.57 -7.23 16.21
C MET A 44 -4.50 -8.10 14.96
N SER A 45 -4.56 -7.47 13.78
CA SER A 45 -4.23 -8.09 12.50
C SER A 45 -2.75 -8.50 12.45
N LYS A 46 -2.40 -9.47 11.58
CA LYS A 46 -0.99 -9.89 11.37
C LYS A 46 -0.09 -8.71 11.00
N TYR A 47 -0.63 -7.74 10.28
CA TYR A 47 0.07 -6.53 9.89
C TYR A 47 0.40 -5.62 11.08
N ASN A 48 -0.57 -5.37 11.97
CA ASN A 48 -0.34 -4.56 13.15
C ASN A 48 0.62 -5.23 14.14
N MET A 49 0.57 -6.56 14.23
CA MET A 49 1.56 -7.31 15.01
C MET A 49 2.99 -7.12 14.47
N LEU A 50 3.20 -7.15 13.15
CA LEU A 50 4.52 -6.83 12.57
C LEU A 50 4.97 -5.39 12.86
N SER A 51 4.05 -4.44 12.77
CA SER A 51 4.33 -3.05 13.11
C SER A 51 4.71 -2.90 14.59
N LEU A 52 4.00 -3.57 15.50
CA LEU A 52 4.29 -3.59 16.93
C LEU A 52 5.68 -4.16 17.21
N LEU A 53 6.04 -5.27 16.55
CA LEU A 53 7.38 -5.88 16.66
C LEU A 53 8.50 -4.97 16.15
N GLN A 54 8.24 -4.21 15.08
CA GLN A 54 9.17 -3.18 14.60
C GLN A 54 9.36 -2.07 15.64
N GLN A 55 8.29 -1.65 16.34
CA GLN A 55 8.36 -0.67 17.42
C GLN A 55 9.15 -1.20 18.61
N MET A 56 8.94 -2.47 19.00
CA MET A 56 9.76 -3.12 20.03
C MET A 56 11.25 -3.11 19.68
N LYS A 57 11.59 -3.34 18.40
CA LYS A 57 12.97 -3.24 17.91
C LYS A 57 13.52 -1.82 18.04
N MET A 58 12.73 -0.80 17.69
CA MET A 58 13.12 0.60 17.83
C MET A 58 13.33 1.00 19.29
N VAL A 59 12.43 0.58 20.19
CA VAL A 59 12.54 0.81 21.64
C VAL A 59 13.78 0.13 22.22
N SER A 60 14.04 -1.13 21.84
CA SER A 60 15.28 -1.82 22.23
C SER A 60 16.54 -1.05 21.82
N ASN A 61 16.59 -0.56 20.58
CA ASN A 61 17.73 0.23 20.13
C ASN A 61 17.91 1.52 20.93
N VAL A 62 16.82 2.18 21.33
CA VAL A 62 16.88 3.37 22.20
C VAL A 62 17.41 3.02 23.58
N TYR A 63 16.95 1.92 24.18
CA TYR A 63 17.51 1.41 25.44
C TYR A 63 19.00 1.09 25.32
N LYS A 64 19.46 0.56 24.18
CA LYS A 64 20.89 0.29 23.91
C LYS A 64 21.72 1.57 23.74
N ILE A 65 21.21 2.56 23.01
CA ILE A 65 21.96 3.77 22.65
C ILE A 65 22.09 4.75 23.83
N GLN A 66 21.01 5.00 24.57
CA GLN A 66 21.05 5.98 25.68
C GLN A 66 21.80 5.49 26.91
N ASN A 67 22.09 4.18 27.01
CA ASN A 67 22.79 3.58 28.14
C ASN A 67 24.24 3.18 27.84
N GLN A 68 24.93 3.84 26.90
CA GLN A 68 26.34 3.53 26.59
C GLN A 68 27.30 3.55 27.80
N ASN A 69 26.93 4.19 28.93
CA ASN A 69 27.70 4.20 30.18
C ASN A 69 27.19 3.24 31.29
N ARG A 70 26.03 2.59 31.11
CA ARG A 70 25.46 1.60 32.06
C ARG A 70 25.16 0.34 31.26
N LEU A 71 25.98 -0.70 31.41
CA LEU A 71 25.81 -2.01 30.77
C LEU A 71 24.49 -2.67 31.20
N ILE A 72 23.37 -2.22 30.62
CA ILE A 72 22.12 -2.98 30.64
C ILE A 72 22.33 -4.10 29.63
N SER A 73 22.40 -5.34 30.10
CA SER A 73 22.55 -6.51 29.24
C SER A 73 21.37 -6.61 28.26
N ASP A 74 21.60 -7.21 27.09
CA ASP A 74 20.53 -7.46 26.11
C ASP A 74 19.37 -8.26 26.75
N HIS A 75 19.68 -9.09 27.74
CA HIS A 75 18.73 -9.84 28.57
C HIS A 75 17.85 -8.93 29.42
N ALA A 76 18.44 -7.92 30.07
CA ALA A 76 17.68 -6.94 30.83
C ALA A 76 16.74 -6.12 29.93
N ILE A 77 17.16 -5.82 28.70
CA ILE A 77 16.30 -5.16 27.71
C ILE A 77 15.14 -6.08 27.28
N ALA A 78 15.41 -7.37 27.02
CA ALA A 78 14.37 -8.34 26.71
C ALA A 78 13.35 -8.45 27.87
N ASN A 79 13.81 -8.47 29.11
CA ASN A 79 12.94 -8.48 30.30
C ASN A 79 12.07 -7.23 30.41
N LEU A 80 12.61 -6.05 30.13
CA LEU A 80 11.84 -4.81 30.10
C LEU A 80 10.75 -4.85 29.02
N LEU A 81 11.05 -5.39 27.84
CA LEU A 81 10.05 -5.58 26.78
C LEU A 81 8.97 -6.58 27.19
N VAL A 82 9.35 -7.69 27.83
CA VAL A 82 8.42 -8.72 28.34
C VAL A 82 7.49 -8.15 29.42
N ALA A 83 8.00 -7.26 30.29
CA ALA A 83 7.23 -6.61 31.34
C ALA A 83 6.14 -5.67 30.78
N GLY A 84 6.35 -5.13 29.57
CA GLY A 84 5.39 -4.27 28.89
C GLY A 84 4.15 -4.97 28.33
N PHE A 85 4.09 -6.30 28.26
CA PHE A 85 2.94 -6.98 27.65
C PHE A 85 1.68 -6.98 28.53
N THR A 86 0.58 -6.44 27.99
CA THR A 86 -0.68 -6.27 28.76
C THR A 86 -1.79 -7.25 28.35
N GLY A 87 -1.69 -7.94 27.22
CA GLY A 87 -2.72 -8.83 26.65
C GLY A 87 -2.95 -10.18 27.37
N ARG A 88 -4.19 -10.70 27.31
CA ARG A 88 -4.58 -12.02 27.86
C ARG A 88 -3.90 -13.17 27.13
N ASN A 89 -3.78 -13.11 25.80
CA ASN A 89 -3.17 -14.20 25.03
C ASN A 89 -1.69 -14.40 25.36
N PHE A 90 -0.98 -13.33 25.73
CA PHE A 90 0.41 -13.42 26.19
C PHE A 90 0.51 -13.95 27.63
N LYS A 91 -0.46 -13.63 28.50
CA LYS A 91 -0.49 -14.08 29.91
C LYS A 91 -0.87 -15.55 30.08
N ILE A 92 -1.70 -16.11 29.20
CA ILE A 92 -2.07 -17.54 29.23
C ILE A 92 -0.83 -18.41 28.95
N ASN A 93 0.02 -17.98 28.01
CA ASN A 93 1.25 -18.70 27.64
C ASN A 93 2.40 -18.57 28.64
N LYS A 94 2.27 -17.74 29.68
CA LYS A 94 3.24 -17.69 30.80
C LYS A 94 2.99 -18.74 31.87
N LYS A 95 1.87 -19.47 31.82
CA LYS A 95 1.49 -20.39 32.90
C LYS A 95 2.11 -21.78 32.79
N ASP A 96 2.61 -22.17 31.62
CA ASP A 96 2.99 -23.57 31.36
C ASP A 96 4.49 -23.82 31.14
N ASP A 97 5.37 -22.82 31.21
CA ASP A 97 6.82 -23.06 31.21
C ASP A 97 7.54 -22.02 32.09
N GLN A 98 8.18 -22.51 33.17
CA GLN A 98 9.11 -21.74 34.01
C GLN A 98 10.03 -20.86 33.17
N ASP A 99 10.15 -19.56 33.48
CA ASP A 99 11.33 -18.66 33.39
C ASP A 99 12.36 -18.82 32.23
N ARG A 100 12.06 -19.57 31.17
CA ARG A 100 13.00 -20.12 30.17
C ARG A 100 12.91 -19.42 28.82
N ILE A 101 12.32 -18.23 28.75
CA ILE A 101 12.33 -17.46 27.49
C ILE A 101 13.77 -17.01 27.12
N ILE A 102 14.74 -17.17 28.04
CA ILE A 102 16.08 -16.55 27.93
C ILE A 102 17.24 -17.54 28.15
N LEU A 103 17.00 -18.85 28.05
CA LEU A 103 18.05 -19.85 28.07
C LEU A 103 17.84 -20.84 26.92
N ASP A 104 18.92 -21.26 26.25
CA ASP A 104 18.84 -22.32 25.24
C ASP A 104 18.43 -23.67 25.87
N GLU A 105 18.20 -24.71 25.05
CA GLU A 105 17.85 -26.07 25.52
C GLU A 105 18.90 -26.66 26.49
N GLN A 106 20.08 -26.07 26.59
CA GLN A 106 21.18 -26.44 27.48
C GLN A 106 21.37 -25.48 28.67
N GLY A 107 20.47 -24.51 28.88
CA GLY A 107 20.54 -23.60 30.02
C GLY A 107 21.55 -22.46 29.90
N ARG A 108 22.02 -22.12 28.67
CA ARG A 108 22.99 -21.04 28.42
C ARG A 108 22.30 -19.74 28.01
N GLU A 109 22.92 -18.61 28.35
CA GLU A 109 22.48 -17.27 27.92
C GLU A 109 22.43 -17.17 26.39
N ILE A 110 21.27 -16.78 25.86
CA ILE A 110 21.08 -16.63 24.42
C ILE A 110 21.71 -15.31 23.97
N GLN A 111 22.69 -15.36 23.07
CA GLN A 111 23.17 -14.16 22.37
C GLN A 111 22.02 -13.51 21.60
N ASP A 112 21.91 -12.18 21.69
CA ASP A 112 20.80 -11.40 21.09
C ASP A 112 19.40 -11.81 21.61
N ALA A 113 19.24 -11.94 22.93
CA ALA A 113 17.98 -12.16 23.64
C ALA A 113 16.80 -11.31 23.10
N VAL A 114 17.02 -10.04 22.75
CA VAL A 114 15.95 -9.21 22.15
C VAL A 114 15.56 -9.70 20.76
N ALA A 115 16.52 -10.03 19.91
CA ALA A 115 16.24 -10.53 18.56
C ALA A 115 15.51 -11.87 18.62
N THR A 116 15.94 -12.74 19.54
CA THR A 116 15.30 -14.03 19.82
C THR A 116 13.88 -13.86 20.35
N LEU A 117 13.64 -12.91 21.25
CA LEU A 117 12.30 -12.59 21.76
C LEU A 117 11.38 -12.13 20.61
N ILE A 118 11.83 -11.16 19.80
CA ILE A 118 11.06 -10.64 18.67
C ILE A 118 10.76 -11.75 17.64
N PHE A 119 11.75 -12.60 17.35
CA PHE A 119 11.58 -13.73 16.43
C PHE A 119 10.59 -14.76 16.97
N SER A 120 10.67 -15.09 18.26
CA SER A 120 9.77 -16.05 18.91
C SER A 120 8.33 -15.56 18.92
N ILE A 121 8.10 -14.28 19.24
CA ILE A 121 6.77 -13.66 19.16
C ILE A 121 6.27 -13.67 17.71
N SER A 122 7.13 -13.32 16.75
CA SER A 122 6.77 -13.36 15.31
C SER A 122 6.34 -14.77 14.89
N LYS A 123 7.17 -15.78 15.17
CA LYS A 123 6.93 -17.17 14.79
C LYS A 123 5.62 -17.70 15.38
N HIS A 124 5.34 -17.38 16.65
CA HIS A 124 4.17 -17.87 17.36
C HIS A 124 2.86 -17.22 16.90
N PHE A 125 2.81 -15.89 16.81
CA PHE A 125 1.56 -15.17 16.51
C PHE A 125 1.29 -14.98 15.02
N ILE A 126 2.33 -14.96 14.20
CA ILE A 126 2.26 -14.61 12.78
C ILE A 126 2.52 -15.84 11.89
N GLY A 127 3.43 -16.72 12.34
CA GLY A 127 4.05 -17.81 11.56
C GLY A 127 5.46 -17.41 11.09
N ASP A 128 6.10 -18.22 10.24
CA ASP A 128 7.40 -17.85 9.66
C ASP A 128 7.26 -16.56 8.82
N PRO A 129 7.97 -15.46 9.17
CA PRO A 129 7.93 -14.20 8.43
C PRO A 129 8.37 -14.33 6.97
N SER A 130 9.13 -15.37 6.62
CA SER A 130 9.55 -15.66 5.23
C SER A 130 8.34 -15.84 4.30
N HIS A 131 7.32 -16.59 4.73
CA HIS A 131 6.12 -16.86 3.93
C HIS A 131 5.25 -15.63 3.68
N LEU A 132 5.27 -14.63 4.58
CA LEU A 132 4.59 -13.36 4.34
C LEU A 132 5.31 -12.52 3.27
N LYS A 133 6.64 -12.57 3.20
CA LYS A 133 7.44 -11.90 2.16
C LYS A 133 7.12 -12.46 0.78
N ASP A 134 7.00 -13.78 0.65
CA ASP A 134 6.68 -14.43 -0.63
C ASP A 134 5.25 -14.14 -1.08
N ARG A 135 4.29 -14.20 -0.15
CA ARG A 135 2.89 -13.88 -0.46
C ARG A 135 2.72 -12.42 -0.87
N ASN A 136 3.38 -11.48 -0.18
CA ASN A 136 3.32 -10.06 -0.54
C ASN A 136 4.04 -9.77 -1.87
N SER A 137 5.15 -10.44 -2.17
CA SER A 137 5.84 -10.36 -3.46
C SER A 137 4.91 -10.76 -4.61
N LYS A 138 4.25 -11.92 -4.48
CA LYS A 138 3.31 -12.45 -5.48
C LYS A 138 2.05 -11.59 -5.63
N LEU A 139 1.53 -11.04 -4.53
CA LEU A 139 0.36 -10.15 -4.56
C LEU A 139 0.71 -8.79 -5.18
N LEU A 140 1.90 -8.26 -4.92
CA LEU A 140 2.36 -6.99 -5.48
C LEU A 140 2.70 -7.11 -6.97
N SER A 141 3.37 -8.19 -7.38
CA SER A 141 3.71 -8.44 -8.79
C SER A 141 2.49 -8.60 -9.69
N ASN A 142 1.38 -9.08 -9.12
CA ASN A 142 0.11 -9.32 -9.81
C ASN A 142 -0.90 -8.16 -9.65
N LEU A 143 -0.55 -7.11 -8.90
CA LEU A 143 -1.45 -5.98 -8.66
C LEU A 143 -1.64 -5.17 -9.95
N LYS A 144 -2.90 -4.98 -10.35
CA LYS A 144 -3.25 -4.17 -11.53
C LYS A 144 -4.44 -3.26 -11.25
N CYS A 145 -4.34 -2.04 -11.75
CA CYS A 145 -5.40 -1.06 -11.82
C CYS A 145 -6.19 -1.27 -13.12
N LYS A 146 -7.41 -1.80 -13.02
CA LYS A 146 -8.24 -2.10 -14.21
C LYS A 146 -8.93 -0.87 -14.78
N LYS A 147 -9.24 0.13 -13.94
CA LYS A 147 -10.03 1.31 -14.29
C LYS A 147 -9.41 2.56 -13.67
N LEU A 148 -9.59 3.71 -14.30
CA LEU A 148 -9.17 5.00 -13.74
C LEU A 148 -9.77 5.26 -12.35
N THR A 149 -11.02 4.84 -12.13
CA THR A 149 -11.73 4.96 -10.84
C THR A 149 -11.06 4.16 -9.72
N ASP A 150 -10.35 3.09 -10.07
CA ASP A 150 -9.68 2.20 -9.11
C ASP A 150 -8.28 2.72 -8.75
N PHE A 151 -7.82 3.83 -9.35
CA PHE A 151 -6.45 4.31 -9.19
C PHE A 151 -6.12 4.66 -7.73
N LYS A 152 -7.04 5.27 -6.99
CA LYS A 152 -6.83 5.60 -5.57
C LYS A 152 -6.51 4.33 -4.77
N TRP A 153 -7.35 3.30 -4.90
CA TRP A 153 -7.16 2.00 -4.27
C TRP A 153 -5.85 1.34 -4.71
N TYR A 154 -5.57 1.32 -6.02
CA TYR A 154 -4.35 0.74 -6.57
C TYR A 154 -3.10 1.40 -5.98
N LYS A 155 -3.06 2.74 -5.97
CA LYS A 155 -1.97 3.52 -5.39
C LYS A 155 -1.78 3.15 -3.93
N ASP A 156 -2.82 3.21 -3.12
CA ASP A 156 -2.71 2.98 -1.68
C ASP A 156 -2.21 1.56 -1.39
N VAL A 157 -2.79 0.56 -2.05
CA VAL A 157 -2.40 -0.85 -1.89
C VAL A 157 -0.98 -1.13 -2.40
N PHE A 158 -0.59 -0.56 -3.54
CA PHE A 158 0.77 -0.70 -4.06
C PHE A 158 1.77 -0.09 -3.10
N MET A 159 1.51 1.14 -2.62
CA MET A 159 2.39 1.87 -1.71
C MET A 159 2.55 1.16 -0.36
N THR A 160 1.47 0.74 0.27
CA THR A 160 1.54 -0.01 1.53
C THR A 160 2.38 -1.28 1.40
N ARG A 161 2.25 -2.01 0.28
CA ARG A 161 2.99 -3.26 0.07
C ARG A 161 4.45 -3.04 -0.33
N VAL A 162 4.74 -2.09 -1.22
CA VAL A 162 6.11 -1.86 -1.68
C VAL A 162 6.98 -1.29 -0.56
N MET A 163 6.42 -0.43 0.31
CA MET A 163 7.16 0.18 1.42
C MET A 163 7.58 -0.82 2.49
N GLN A 164 6.97 -2.00 2.53
CA GLN A 164 7.34 -3.09 3.45
C GLN A 164 8.53 -3.92 2.95
N ARG A 165 9.01 -3.68 1.72
CA ARG A 165 10.11 -4.44 1.14
C ARG A 165 11.47 -3.79 1.41
N PHE A 166 12.52 -4.61 1.52
CA PHE A 166 13.89 -4.13 1.67
C PHE A 166 14.46 -3.56 0.35
N ASP A 167 14.05 -4.14 -0.78
CA ASP A 167 14.45 -3.78 -2.14
C ASP A 167 13.49 -2.74 -2.76
N ASN A 168 12.74 -2.01 -1.94
CA ASN A 168 11.67 -1.11 -2.40
C ASN A 168 12.15 0.03 -3.32
N GLN A 169 13.44 0.37 -3.28
CA GLN A 169 14.04 1.39 -4.15
C GLN A 169 14.47 0.86 -5.52
N GLN A 170 14.44 -0.45 -5.73
CA GLN A 170 14.87 -1.06 -6.99
C GLN A 170 14.03 -0.55 -8.17
N PRO A 171 14.65 -0.25 -9.33
CA PRO A 171 13.96 0.19 -10.54
C PRO A 171 12.77 -0.69 -10.93
N PHE A 172 12.91 -2.00 -10.73
CA PHE A 172 11.89 -3.01 -11.01
C PHE A 172 10.50 -2.65 -10.43
N TRP A 173 10.44 -2.15 -9.20
CA TRP A 173 9.16 -1.84 -8.55
C TRP A 173 8.51 -0.58 -9.10
N LYS A 174 9.32 0.41 -9.50
CA LYS A 174 8.86 1.62 -10.18
C LYS A 174 8.32 1.31 -11.59
N GLU A 175 8.99 0.40 -12.28
CA GLU A 175 8.51 -0.14 -13.56
C GLU A 175 7.19 -0.90 -13.38
N LYS A 176 7.11 -1.78 -12.37
CA LYS A 176 5.88 -2.52 -12.03
C LYS A 176 4.72 -1.60 -11.66
N PHE A 177 4.98 -0.51 -10.95
CA PHE A 177 3.95 0.49 -10.65
C PHE A 177 3.32 1.04 -11.94
N LEU A 178 4.14 1.40 -12.93
CA LEU A 178 3.64 1.90 -14.22
C LEU A 178 2.98 0.79 -15.06
N ALA A 179 3.51 -0.42 -15.04
CA ALA A 179 2.95 -1.57 -15.76
C ALA A 179 1.59 -2.04 -15.19
N GLY A 180 1.30 -1.73 -13.93
CA GLY A 180 0.02 -2.01 -13.30
C GLY A 180 -1.07 -1.00 -13.62
N LEU A 181 -0.77 0.14 -14.26
CA LEU A 181 -1.77 1.15 -14.64
C LEU A 181 -2.67 0.67 -15.81
N PRO A 182 -3.88 1.24 -15.99
CA PRO A 182 -4.67 1.02 -17.20
C PRO A 182 -3.87 1.45 -18.43
N THR A 183 -3.93 0.69 -19.52
CA THR A 183 -3.06 0.83 -20.71
C THR A 183 -2.91 2.28 -21.19
N LEU A 184 -4.02 2.96 -21.50
CA LEU A 184 -4.01 4.34 -21.99
C LEU A 184 -3.34 5.31 -21.01
N LEU A 185 -3.62 5.16 -19.71
CA LEU A 185 -3.02 6.01 -18.67
C LEU A 185 -1.53 5.71 -18.54
N GLY A 186 -1.16 4.43 -18.48
CA GLY A 186 0.23 3.98 -18.37
C GLY A 186 1.09 4.49 -19.53
N GLU A 187 0.56 4.46 -20.75
CA GLU A 187 1.24 5.00 -21.94
C GLU A 187 1.42 6.52 -21.86
N LYS A 188 0.37 7.28 -21.53
CA LYS A 188 0.47 8.74 -21.37
C LYS A 188 1.50 9.14 -20.31
N VAL A 189 1.51 8.44 -19.16
CA VAL A 189 2.48 8.68 -18.10
C VAL A 189 3.90 8.38 -18.56
N ARG A 190 4.12 7.23 -19.22
CA ARG A 190 5.45 6.87 -19.76
C ARG A 190 5.93 7.90 -20.78
N ASN A 191 5.05 8.37 -21.66
CA ASN A 191 5.39 9.38 -22.67
C ASN A 191 5.74 10.72 -22.02
N GLN A 192 4.95 11.19 -21.05
CA GLN A 192 5.27 12.38 -20.28
C GLN A 192 6.63 12.30 -19.59
N ILE A 193 6.96 11.15 -18.99
CA ILE A 193 8.27 10.97 -18.36
C ILE A 193 9.38 11.01 -19.43
N ARG A 194 9.19 10.33 -20.56
CA ARG A 194 10.17 10.37 -21.67
C ARG A 194 10.39 11.78 -22.21
N GLU A 195 9.34 12.57 -22.36
CA GLU A 195 9.45 13.99 -22.76
C GLU A 195 10.30 14.79 -21.78
N ASN A 196 10.12 14.56 -20.47
CA ASN A 196 10.90 15.24 -19.43
C ASN A 196 12.36 14.77 -19.35
N TYR A 197 12.67 13.56 -19.83
CA TYR A 197 13.97 12.90 -19.65
C TYR A 197 14.61 12.43 -20.97
N LYS A 198 14.52 13.24 -22.02
CA LYS A 198 15.21 13.02 -23.31
C LYS A 198 14.96 11.62 -23.91
N GLY A 199 13.73 11.13 -23.82
CA GLY A 199 13.30 9.87 -24.41
C GLY A 199 13.47 8.63 -23.52
N ILE A 200 14.15 8.73 -22.38
CA ILE A 200 14.42 7.59 -21.47
C ILE A 200 13.60 7.74 -20.19
N ILE A 201 13.23 6.63 -19.56
CA ILE A 201 12.59 6.63 -18.22
C ILE A 201 13.66 6.30 -17.17
N PRO A 202 14.17 7.27 -16.41
CA PRO A 202 15.23 7.04 -15.43
C PRO A 202 14.66 6.50 -14.11
N TYR A 203 14.24 5.24 -14.09
CA TYR A 203 13.65 4.60 -12.91
C TYR A 203 14.52 4.71 -11.65
N GLU A 204 15.84 4.65 -11.78
CA GLU A 204 16.80 4.88 -10.69
C GLU A 204 16.56 6.21 -9.95
N LYS A 205 16.32 7.29 -10.71
CA LYS A 205 16.24 8.67 -10.21
C LYS A 205 14.84 9.07 -9.75
N LEU A 206 13.81 8.41 -10.28
CA LEU A 206 12.42 8.73 -9.98
C LEU A 206 12.00 8.22 -8.60
N THR A 207 11.27 9.05 -7.87
CA THR A 207 10.61 8.68 -6.62
C THR A 207 9.19 8.16 -6.88
N TYR A 208 8.64 7.38 -5.95
CA TYR A 208 7.22 6.99 -6.02
C TYR A 208 6.28 8.20 -6.00
N GLY A 209 6.65 9.27 -5.29
CA GLY A 209 5.88 10.52 -5.27
C GLY A 209 5.76 11.15 -6.66
N GLU A 210 6.86 11.20 -7.41
CA GLU A 210 6.86 11.69 -8.80
C GLU A 210 6.04 10.79 -9.73
N LEU A 211 6.17 9.46 -9.62
CA LEU A 211 5.35 8.54 -10.42
C LEU A 211 3.84 8.74 -10.15
N ILE A 212 3.47 8.92 -8.89
CA ILE A 212 2.09 9.20 -8.49
C ILE A 212 1.63 10.54 -9.06
N SER A 213 2.46 11.58 -9.00
CA SER A 213 2.09 12.92 -9.47
C SER A 213 1.92 12.95 -10.99
N PHE A 214 2.83 12.33 -11.77
CA PHE A 214 2.65 12.16 -13.21
C PHE A 214 1.37 11.39 -13.53
N THR A 215 1.09 10.32 -12.78
CA THR A 215 -0.12 9.52 -12.98
C THR A 215 -1.40 10.31 -12.72
N GLN A 216 -1.44 11.09 -11.64
CA GLN A 216 -2.59 11.95 -11.34
C GLN A 216 -2.77 13.05 -12.38
N LYS A 217 -1.68 13.70 -12.80
CA LYS A 217 -1.69 14.76 -13.81
C LYS A 217 -2.25 14.26 -15.15
N GLU A 218 -1.74 13.15 -15.66
CA GLU A 218 -2.25 12.58 -16.92
C GLU A 218 -3.65 11.99 -16.78
N GLY A 219 -3.98 11.40 -15.62
CA GLY A 219 -5.33 10.94 -15.33
C GLY A 219 -6.37 12.07 -15.38
N LEU A 220 -6.04 13.24 -14.82
CA LEU A 220 -6.90 14.42 -14.87
C LEU A 220 -7.10 14.94 -16.30
N LYS A 221 -6.03 15.00 -17.10
CA LYS A 221 -6.12 15.39 -18.52
C LYS A 221 -7.06 14.45 -19.30
N ILE A 222 -6.91 13.14 -19.15
CA ILE A 222 -7.78 12.16 -19.80
C ILE A 222 -9.24 12.38 -19.40
N CYS A 223 -9.51 12.63 -18.11
CA CYS A 223 -10.87 12.91 -17.65
C CYS A 223 -11.46 14.19 -18.28
N GLN A 224 -10.65 15.24 -18.43
CA GLN A 224 -11.04 16.48 -19.08
C GLN A 224 -11.31 16.28 -20.58
N ASP A 225 -10.43 15.57 -21.29
CA ASP A 225 -10.58 15.23 -22.71
C ASP A 225 -11.88 14.46 -22.96
N ILE A 226 -12.18 13.46 -22.13
CA ILE A 226 -13.42 12.68 -22.23
C ILE A 226 -14.65 13.57 -22.01
N LYS A 227 -14.59 14.50 -21.05
CA LYS A 227 -15.69 15.44 -20.78
C LYS A 227 -15.93 16.35 -21.99
N LEU A 228 -14.86 16.90 -22.58
CA LEU A 228 -14.93 17.73 -23.78
C LEU A 228 -15.48 16.96 -24.98
N GLN A 229 -14.99 15.73 -25.22
CA GLN A 229 -15.49 14.90 -26.32
C GLN A 229 -16.98 14.57 -26.19
N LYS A 230 -17.48 14.35 -24.97
CA LYS A 230 -18.93 14.16 -24.74
C LYS A 230 -19.73 15.39 -25.11
N GLN A 231 -19.25 16.58 -24.75
CA GLN A 231 -19.89 17.85 -25.10
C GLN A 231 -19.93 18.06 -26.61
N LEU A 232 -18.81 17.88 -27.30
CA LEU A 232 -18.73 18.01 -28.77
C LEU A 232 -19.65 17.01 -29.50
N LYS A 233 -19.79 15.78 -28.99
CA LYS A 233 -20.74 14.81 -29.56
C LYS A 233 -22.19 15.25 -29.40
N LYS A 234 -22.53 15.87 -28.26
CA LYS A 234 -23.87 16.41 -28.00
C LYS A 234 -24.18 17.58 -28.93
N GLU A 235 -23.25 18.52 -29.09
CA GLU A 235 -23.38 19.66 -30.00
C GLU A 235 -23.50 19.22 -31.46
N ARG A 236 -22.70 18.26 -31.91
CA ARG A 236 -22.82 17.69 -33.27
C ARG A 236 -24.15 17.00 -33.50
N TYR A 237 -24.72 16.35 -32.49
CA TYR A 237 -26.04 15.74 -32.59
C TYR A 237 -27.13 16.81 -32.72
N GLN A 238 -27.05 17.86 -31.89
CA GLN A 238 -27.99 18.97 -31.92
C GLN A 238 -27.93 19.75 -33.25
N CYS A 239 -26.73 20.09 -33.72
CA CYS A 239 -26.51 20.77 -35.00
C CYS A 239 -27.09 19.98 -36.18
N ARG A 240 -26.94 18.65 -36.20
CA ARG A 240 -27.56 17.81 -37.25
C ARG A 240 -29.08 17.83 -37.21
N LYS A 241 -29.69 17.88 -36.02
CA LYS A 241 -31.14 17.98 -35.87
C LYS A 241 -31.66 19.33 -36.37
N GLU A 242 -30.95 20.41 -36.03
CA GLU A 242 -31.28 21.77 -36.49
C GLU A 242 -31.12 21.91 -38.00
N LEU A 243 -30.04 21.38 -38.57
CA LEU A 243 -29.83 21.39 -40.02
C LEU A 243 -30.92 20.62 -40.77
N GLY A 244 -31.31 19.44 -40.27
CA GLY A 244 -32.43 18.70 -40.84
C GLY A 244 -33.75 19.48 -40.80
N SER A 245 -34.02 20.18 -39.69
CA SER A 245 -35.17 21.08 -39.57
C SER A 245 -35.09 22.26 -40.53
N PHE A 246 -33.91 22.85 -40.71
CA PHE A 246 -33.67 23.95 -41.65
C PHE A 246 -33.90 23.52 -43.09
N CYS A 247 -33.30 22.40 -43.53
CA CYS A 247 -33.50 21.88 -44.89
C CYS A 247 -34.98 21.60 -45.19
N HIS A 248 -35.75 21.12 -44.22
CA HIS A 248 -37.19 20.87 -44.37
C HIS A 248 -38.00 22.17 -44.56
N GLN A 249 -37.59 23.29 -43.94
CA GLN A 249 -38.27 24.58 -44.09
C GLN A 249 -38.15 25.17 -45.51
N PHE A 250 -37.12 24.80 -46.25
CA PHE A 250 -36.82 25.34 -47.59
C PHE A 250 -37.05 24.32 -48.72
N ASP A 251 -37.74 23.20 -48.45
CA ASP A 251 -37.98 22.10 -49.41
C ASP A 251 -36.69 21.57 -50.10
N ILE A 252 -35.54 21.72 -49.43
CA ILE A 252 -34.27 21.20 -49.91
C ILE A 252 -34.27 19.69 -49.65
N ARG A 253 -34.59 18.90 -50.69
CA ARG A 253 -34.47 17.43 -50.62
C ARG A 253 -32.99 17.07 -50.46
N ASN A 254 -32.66 16.38 -49.37
CA ASN A 254 -31.37 15.70 -49.22
C ASN A 254 -31.30 14.57 -50.25
N GLU A 255 -30.74 14.82 -51.43
CA GLU A 255 -30.36 13.73 -52.33
C GLU A 255 -29.21 12.93 -51.69
N PRO A 256 -29.31 11.60 -51.59
CA PRO A 256 -28.19 10.79 -51.14
C PRO A 256 -27.09 10.89 -52.20
N SER A 257 -25.89 11.33 -51.81
CA SER A 257 -24.71 11.21 -52.65
C SER A 257 -24.40 9.73 -52.87
N ALA A 258 -24.91 9.18 -53.97
CA ALA A 258 -24.47 7.91 -54.50
C ALA A 258 -23.00 8.04 -54.89
N SER A 259 -22.12 7.56 -54.03
CA SER A 259 -20.72 7.32 -54.35
C SER A 259 -20.66 6.26 -55.44
N ASN A 260 -20.56 6.69 -56.70
CA ASN A 260 -20.28 5.82 -57.83
C ASN A 260 -18.98 5.05 -57.58
N HIS A 261 -19.11 3.74 -57.40
CA HIS A 261 -18.03 2.79 -57.64
C HIS A 261 -17.62 2.93 -59.11
N VAL A 262 -16.44 3.49 -59.37
CA VAL A 262 -15.77 3.37 -60.66
C VAL A 262 -14.72 2.29 -60.51
N THR A 263 -15.05 1.11 -61.02
CA THR A 263 -14.10 0.07 -61.42
C THR A 263 -13.42 0.51 -62.71
N LEU A 264 -12.09 0.58 -62.69
CA LEU A 264 -11.20 0.24 -63.80
C LEU A 264 -9.97 -0.46 -63.20
#